data_AF-A0A7C3S2T3-F1
#
_entry.id   AF-A0A7C3S2T3-F1
#
_cell.length_a   1.000
_cell.length_b   1.000
_cell.length_c   1.000
_cell.angle_alpha   90.00
_cell.angle_beta   90.00
_cell.angle_gamma   90.00
#
_symmetry.space_group_name_H-M   'P 1'
#
loop_
_entity.id
_entity.type
_entity.pdbx_description
1 polymer ?
#
loop_
_entity_poly.entity_id
_entity_poly.type
_entity_poly.pdbx_seq_one_letter_code
_entity_poly.pdbx_strand_id
1 'polypeptide(L)' 'MGLKEIIEMREYMISKNIADKDTIFVATHFSHNGRLLHDELVEKLYPRGIEVAYDGLIIDL' A
#
# COMPACT_ATOMS: atom_id res chain seq x y z
N MET A 1 6.88 -8.04 3.66
CA MET A 1 7.45 -6.68 3.50
C MET A 1 7.01 -5.83 4.68
N GLY A 2 7.83 -4.90 5.17
CA GLY A 2 7.41 -3.93 6.17
C GLY A 2 6.77 -2.70 5.53
N LEU A 3 6.28 -1.78 6.37
CA LEU A 3 5.66 -0.53 5.94
C LEU A 3 6.60 0.31 5.06
N LYS A 4 7.88 0.39 5.46
CA LYS A 4 8.90 1.17 4.76
C LYS A 4 9.10 0.64 3.34
N GLU A 5 9.26 -0.67 3.20
CA GLU A 5 9.51 -1.30 1.90
C GLU A 5 8.29 -1.17 0.97
N ILE A 6 7.06 -1.19 1.50
CA ILE A 6 5.84 -0.94 0.72
C ILE A 6 5.85 0.47 0.12
N ILE A 7 6.18 1.47 0.93
CA ILE A 7 6.24 2.88 0.51
C ILE A 7 7.36 3.07 -0.53
N GLU A 8 8.56 2.56 -0.24
CA GLU A 8 9.71 2.66 -1.15
C GLU A 8 9.45 1.96 -2.48
N MET A 9 8.72 0.84 -2.48
CA MET A 9 8.33 0.16 -3.72
C MET A 9 7.40 1.02 -4.58
N ARG A 10 6.38 1.66 -4.00
CA ARG A 10 5.51 2.59 -4.73
C ARG A 10 6.32 3.73 -5.33
N GLU A 11 7.13 4.39 -4.51
CA GLU A 11 7.97 5.52 -4.94
C GLU A 11 8.94 5.11 -6.06
N TYR A 12 9.52 3.91 -5.96
CA TYR A 12 10.35 3.33 -7.01
C TYR A 12 9.57 3.14 -8.32
N MET A 13 8.37 2.54 -8.28
CA MET A 13 7.55 2.31 -9.46
C MET A 13 7.18 3.62 -10.17
N ILE A 14 6.79 4.65 -9.40
CA ILE A 14 6.53 5.99 -9.95
C ILE A 14 7.80 6.58 -10.58
N SER A 15 8.94 6.52 -9.87
CA SER A 15 10.22 7.09 -10.35
C SER A 15 10.73 6.45 -11.64
N LYS A 16 10.31 5.21 -11.92
CA LYS A 16 10.68 4.43 -13.10
C LYS A 16 9.65 4.49 -14.22
N ASN A 17 8.58 5.27 -14.09
CA ASN A 17 7.44 5.29 -15.01
C ASN A 17 6.81 3.90 -15.22
N ILE A 18 6.87 3.02 -14.21
CA ILE A 18 6.19 1.72 -14.21
C ILE A 18 4.72 1.90 -13.83
N ALA A 19 4.45 2.90 -12.99
CA ALA A 19 3.13 3.31 -12.55
C ALA A 19 3.07 4.84 -12.55
N ASP A 20 1.85 5.38 -12.48
CA ASP A 20 1.59 6.81 -12.55
C ASP A 20 0.52 7.24 -11.53
N LYS A 21 0.03 8.48 -11.69
CA LYS A 21 -0.99 9.09 -10.83
C LYS A 21 -2.36 8.40 -10.91
N ASP A 22 -2.62 7.65 -11.98
CA ASP A 22 -3.90 6.97 -12.21
C ASP A 22 -3.83 5.49 -11.77
N THR A 23 -2.66 5.05 -11.29
CA THR A 23 -2.45 3.70 -10.77
C THR A 23 -2.94 3.57 -9.32
N ILE A 24 -3.83 2.61 -9.07
CA ILE A 24 -4.27 2.25 -7.72
C ILE A 24 -3.26 1.25 -7.12
N PHE A 25 -2.66 1.61 -5.99
CA PHE A 25 -1.75 0.74 -5.25
C PHE A 25 -2.47 0.07 -4.10
N VAL A 26 -2.37 -1.26 -4.00
CA VAL A 26 -3.01 -2.04 -2.94
C VAL A 26 -1.96 -2.91 -2.23
N ALA A 27 -1.77 -2.69 -0.93
CA ALA A 27 -0.93 -3.49 -0.06
C ALA A 27 -1.69 -4.74 0.39
N THR A 28 -1.38 -5.89 -0.24
CA THR A 28 -1.99 -7.20 0.07
C THR A 28 -1.17 -8.06 1.02
N HIS A 29 0.13 -7.78 1.15
CA HIS A 29 1.02 -8.52 2.03
C HIS A 29 1.95 -7.58 2.82
N PHE A 30 1.81 -7.60 4.13
CA PHE A 30 2.64 -6.88 5.08
C PHE A 30 3.04 -7.81 6.23
N SER A 31 4.20 -7.55 6.82
CA SER A 31 4.71 -8.38 7.91
C SER A 31 3.95 -8.13 9.21
N HIS A 32 3.59 -9.20 9.90
CA HIS A 32 3.07 -9.15 11.27
C HIS A 32 4.08 -8.61 12.29
N ASN A 33 5.37 -8.52 11.93
CA ASN A 33 6.42 -8.00 12.80
C ASN A 33 6.23 -6.53 13.18
N GLY A 34 5.44 -5.77 12.40
CA GLY A 34 5.04 -4.41 12.74
C GLY A 34 4.01 -4.34 13.88
N ARG A 35 3.33 -5.45 14.18
CA ARG A 35 2.26 -5.59 15.19
C ARG A 35 1.14 -4.54 15.04
N LEU A 36 0.93 -4.07 13.83
CA LEU A 36 -0.11 -3.10 13.50
C LEU A 36 -1.41 -3.83 13.18
N LEU A 37 -2.52 -3.28 13.68
CA LEU A 37 -3.86 -3.63 13.27
C LEU A 37 -4.17 -3.03 11.89
N HIS A 38 -5.26 -3.48 11.27
CA HIS A 38 -5.69 -3.00 9.96
C HIS A 38 -5.83 -1.47 9.92
N ASP A 39 -6.55 -0.88 10.89
CA ASP A 39 -6.77 0.57 10.92
C ASP A 39 -5.45 1.35 11.07
N GLU A 40 -4.50 0.83 11.85
CA GLU A 40 -3.18 1.45 12.02
C GLU A 40 -2.33 1.36 10.74
N LEU A 41 -2.54 0.32 9.91
CA LEU A 41 -1.92 0.23 8.60
C LEU A 41 -2.55 1.24 7.63
N VAL A 42 -3.88 1.35 7.64
CA VAL A 42 -4.62 2.33 6.82
C VAL A 42 -4.17 3.75 7.15
N GLU A 43 -4.10 4.12 8.43
CA GLU A 43 -3.61 5.43 8.87
C GLU A 43 -2.20 5.77 8.35
N LYS A 44 -1.34 4.76 8.19
CA LYS A 44 0.03 4.95 7.75
C LYS A 44 0.20 4.92 6.22
N LEU A 45 -0.62 4.13 5.51
CA LEU A 45 -0.46 3.86 4.08
C LEU A 45 -1.40 4.71 3.20
N TYR A 46 -2.62 4.98 3.65
CA TYR A 46 -3.60 5.75 2.89
C TYR A 46 -3.10 7.16 2.51
N PRO A 47 -2.46 7.94 3.41
CA PRO A 47 -1.88 9.25 3.04
C PRO A 47 -0.75 9.16 1.99
N ARG A 48 -0.20 7.97 1.75
CA ARG A 48 0.82 7.71 0.72
C ARG A 48 0.19 7.24 -0.60
N GLY A 49 -1.13 7.19 -0.70
CA GLY A 49 -1.86 6.69 -1.87
C GLY A 49 -1.74 5.19 -2.04
N ILE A 50 -1.78 4.44 -0.94
CA ILE A 50 -1.74 2.97 -0.91
C ILE A 50 -2.91 2.47 -0.08
N GLU A 51 -3.80 1.72 -0.70
CA GLU A 51 -4.91 1.03 -0.04
C GLU A 51 -4.40 -0.20 0.72
N VAL A 52 -5.02 -0.51 1.86
CA VAL A 52 -4.72 -1.74 2.61
C VAL A 52 -5.78 -2.76 2.28
N ALA A 53 -5.37 -3.91 1.73
CA ALA A 53 -6.32 -4.97 1.42
C ALA A 53 -6.94 -5.57 2.69
N TYR A 54 -8.18 -5.99 2.56
CA TYR A 54 -8.90 -6.83 3.53
C TYR A 54 -9.72 -7.87 2.77
N ASP A 55 -10.18 -8.88 3.49
CA ASP A 55 -10.95 -9.97 2.91
C ASP A 55 -12.24 -9.42 2.27
N GLY A 56 -12.37 -9.61 0.95
CA GLY A 56 -13.51 -9.13 0.17
C GLY A 56 -13.40 -7.68 -0.33
N LEU A 57 -12.21 -7.05 -0.28
CA LEU A 57 -12.01 -5.75 -0.91
C LEU A 57 -12.36 -5.81 -2.41
N ILE A 58 -13.22 -4.89 -2.85
CA ILE A 58 -13.58 -4.65 -4.25
C ILE A 58 -13.16 -3.22 -4.60
N ILE A 59 -12.51 -3.06 -5.74
CA ILE A 59 -12.12 -1.75 -6.30
C ILE A 59 -12.87 -1.56 -7.61
N ASP A 60 -13.64 -0.47 -7.69
CA ASP A 60 -14.29 -0.04 -8.92
C ASP A 60 -13.32 0.87 -9.71
N LEU A 61 -13.27 0.67 -11.03
CA LEU A 61 -12.34 1.33 -11.96
C LEU A 61 -13.04 2.32 -12.89
#